data_AF-A0A9D8G9V7-F1
#
_entry.id   AF-A0A9D8G9V7-F1
#
_cell.length_a   1.000
_cell.length_b   1.000
_cell.length_c   1.000
_cell.angle_alpha   90.00
_cell.angle_beta   90.00
_cell.angle_gamma   90.00
#
_symmetry.space_group_name_H-M   'P 1'
#
loop_
_entity.id
_entity.type
_entity.pdbx_description
1 polymer ?
#
loop_
_entity_poly.entity_id
_entity_poly.type
_entity_poly.pdbx_seq_one_letter_code
_entity_poly.pdbx_strand_id
1 'polypeptide(L)'
;MDTIGRVKTKISKIEKLVSELKVELETLASANQRQPTNVQTMEILPSEMALQSEYEKLYQQFIARNFDGIRIFLKKKSARYLTSFCRANRLPLDTTKLSKDKIADEIMQWMAQREVIAKKAV
;
A
#
# COMPACT_ATOMS: atom_id res chain seq x y z
N MET A 1 -4.32 48.34 15.55
CA MET A 1 -4.75 46.98 15.19
C MET A 1 -4.55 46.08 16.40
N ASP A 2 -5.65 45.56 16.97
CA ASP A 2 -5.65 44.72 18.16
C ASP A 2 -4.95 43.36 17.89
N THR A 3 -4.30 42.80 18.90
CA THR A 3 -3.55 41.54 18.86
C THR A 3 -4.44 40.38 18.42
N ILE A 4 -5.70 40.41 18.85
CA ILE A 4 -6.75 39.47 18.44
C ILE A 4 -7.02 39.57 16.93
N GLY A 5 -7.05 40.79 16.38
CA GLY A 5 -7.23 41.03 14.94
C GLY A 5 -6.12 40.40 14.10
N ARG A 6 -4.86 40.52 14.54
CA ARG A 6 -3.71 39.89 13.86
C ARG A 6 -3.78 38.37 13.86
N VAL A 7 -4.23 37.77 14.96
CA VAL A 7 -4.41 36.30 15.05
C VAL A 7 -5.52 35.84 14.12
N LYS A 8 -6.66 36.55 14.07
CA LYS A 8 -7.74 36.24 13.12
C LYS A 8 -7.28 36.32 11.66
N THR A 9 -6.49 37.33 11.30
CA THR A 9 -5.91 37.42 9.94
C THR A 9 -4.98 36.24 9.62
N LYS A 10 -4.20 35.76 10.60
CA LYS A 10 -3.35 34.57 10.41
C LYS A 10 -4.18 33.30 10.21
N ILE A 11 -5.24 33.13 11.01
CA ILE A 11 -6.16 31.99 10.88
C ILE A 11 -6.80 31.97 9.49
N SER A 12 -7.35 33.09 9.01
CA SER A 12 -7.95 33.14 7.67
C SER A 12 -6.94 32.86 6.55
N LYS A 13 -5.67 33.24 6.69
CA LYS A 13 -4.63 32.87 5.72
C LYS A 13 -4.35 31.37 5.71
N ILE A 14 -4.33 30.73 6.87
CA ILE A 14 -4.13 29.29 6.99
C ILE A 14 -5.33 28.54 6.40
N GLU A 15 -6.56 28.97 6.70
CA GLU A 15 -7.78 28.36 6.16
C GLU A 15 -7.84 28.46 4.62
N LYS A 16 -7.39 29.59 4.08
CA LYS A 16 -7.24 29.78 2.63
C LYS A 16 -6.22 28.82 2.04
N LEU A 17 -5.03 28.72 2.63
CA LEU A 17 -3.99 27.76 2.21
C LEU A 17 -4.47 26.31 2.26
N VAL A 18 -5.20 25.92 3.32
CA VAL A 18 -5.76 24.58 3.45
C VAL A 18 -6.81 24.31 2.37
N SER A 19 -7.62 25.32 2.01
CA SER A 19 -8.61 25.18 0.93
C SER A 19 -7.93 25.04 -0.42
N GLU A 20 -6.89 25.82 -0.69
CA GLU A 20 -6.08 25.73 -1.92
C GLU A 20 -5.44 24.35 -2.05
N LEU A 21 -4.82 23.83 -0.99
CA LEU A 21 -4.22 22.49 -0.97
C LEU A 21 -5.26 21.37 -1.17
N LYS A 22 -6.48 21.53 -0.64
CA LYS A 22 -7.57 20.56 -0.87
C LYS A 22 -8.01 20.55 -2.33
N VAL A 23 -8.15 21.72 -2.96
CA VAL A 23 -8.48 21.82 -4.40
C VAL A 23 -7.35 21.25 -5.25
N GLU A 24 -6.09 21.47 -4.87
CA GLU A 24 -4.93 20.88 -5.53
C GLU A 24 -4.91 19.35 -5.40
N LEU A 25 -5.22 18.81 -4.23
CA LEU A 25 -5.40 17.37 -4.03
C LEU A 25 -6.54 16.78 -4.85
N GLU A 26 -7.69 17.46 -4.92
CA GLU A 26 -8.83 17.01 -5.74
C GLU A 26 -8.54 17.07 -7.23
N THR A 27 -7.82 18.09 -7.69
CA THR A 27 -7.39 18.20 -9.10
C THR A 27 -6.34 17.16 -9.44
N LEU A 28 -5.37 16.88 -8.57
CA LEU A 28 -4.41 15.78 -8.75
C LEU A 28 -5.10 14.40 -8.70
N ALA A 29 -6.08 14.21 -7.82
CA ALA A 29 -6.88 12.99 -7.77
C ALA A 29 -7.75 12.81 -9.02
N SER A 30 -8.32 13.89 -9.55
CA SER A 30 -9.15 13.89 -10.76
C SER A 30 -8.32 13.78 -12.03
N ALA A 31 -7.10 14.32 -12.05
CA ALA A 31 -6.13 14.14 -13.13
C ALA A 31 -5.67 12.68 -13.26
N ASN A 32 -5.55 11.96 -12.14
CA ASN A 32 -5.30 10.51 -12.12
C ASN A 32 -6.50 9.66 -12.57
N GLN A 33 -7.72 10.22 -12.66
CA GLN A 33 -8.93 9.50 -13.08
C GLN A 33 -9.30 9.69 -14.55
N ARG A 34 -8.61 10.58 -15.28
CA ARG A 34 -8.88 10.85 -16.70
C ARG A 34 -7.63 10.69 -17.55
N GLN A 35 -7.17 9.46 -17.75
CA GLN A 35 -6.34 9.12 -18.91
C GLN A 35 -6.42 7.61 -19.21
N PRO A 36 -7.00 7.20 -20.35
CA PRO A 36 -6.65 5.94 -20.97
C PRO A 36 -5.42 6.20 -21.84
N THR A 37 -4.24 6.18 -21.23
CA THR A 37 -2.99 6.22 -22.01
C THR A 37 -2.14 5.05 -21.57
N ASN A 38 -2.07 4.09 -22.49
CA ASN A 38 -1.18 2.96 -22.55
C ASN A 38 0.29 3.44 -22.62
N VAL A 39 0.76 4.10 -21.57
CA VAL A 39 2.19 4.28 -21.31
C VAL A 39 2.52 3.14 -20.37
N GLN A 40 3.23 2.12 -20.88
CA GLN A 40 3.92 1.17 -20.03
C GLN A 40 4.97 1.96 -19.23
N THR A 41 4.57 2.62 -18.15
CA THR A 41 5.49 2.93 -17.07
C THR A 41 6.06 1.58 -16.68
N MET A 42 7.31 1.31 -17.06
CA MET A 42 8.04 0.16 -16.53
C MET A 42 8.07 0.37 -15.03
N GLU A 43 7.13 -0.27 -14.34
CA GLU A 43 7.11 -0.32 -12.89
C GLU A 43 8.49 -0.77 -12.44
N ILE A 44 9.24 0.14 -11.82
CA ILE A 44 10.54 -0.16 -11.25
C ILE A 44 10.26 -1.05 -10.05
N LEU A 45 10.36 -2.36 -10.27
CA LEU A 45 10.15 -3.34 -9.23
C LEU A 45 11.30 -3.25 -8.22
N PRO A 46 11.01 -3.36 -6.92
CA PRO A 46 12.06 -3.48 -5.92
C PRO A 46 12.93 -4.71 -6.18
N SER A 47 14.16 -4.69 -5.67
CA SER A 47 15.06 -5.85 -5.71
C SER A 47 14.47 -7.02 -4.91
N GLU A 48 14.91 -8.24 -5.21
CA GLU A 48 14.47 -9.45 -4.52
C GLU A 48 14.68 -9.34 -3.00
N MET A 49 15.84 -8.82 -2.56
CA MET A 49 16.12 -8.55 -1.14
C MET A 49 15.14 -7.55 -0.51
N ALA A 50 14.75 -6.50 -1.25
CA ALA A 50 13.77 -5.54 -0.75
C ALA A 50 12.38 -6.20 -0.59
N LEU A 51 11.97 -7.04 -1.55
CA LEU A 51 10.70 -7.77 -1.48
C LEU A 51 10.67 -8.79 -0.34
N GLN A 52 11.81 -9.44 -0.04
CA GLN A 52 11.94 -10.34 1.12
C GLN A 52 11.86 -9.57 2.44
N SER A 53 12.55 -8.42 2.55
CA SER A 53 12.46 -7.56 3.72
C SER A 53 11.03 -7.04 3.94
N GLU A 54 10.32 -6.71 2.85
CA GLU A 54 8.93 -6.26 2.90
C GLU A 54 7.99 -7.38 3.36
N TYR A 55 8.21 -8.62 2.92
CA TYR A 55 7.47 -9.78 3.43
C TYR A 55 7.71 -10.02 4.92
N GLU A 56 8.96 -9.92 5.39
CA GLU A 56 9.26 -10.07 6.82
C GLU A 56 8.53 -9.00 7.65
N LYS A 57 8.52 -7.74 7.20
CA LYS A 57 7.76 -6.66 7.86
C LYS A 57 6.26 -6.98 7.91
N LEU A 58 5.68 -7.48 6.81
CA LEU A 58 4.27 -7.86 6.78
C LEU A 58 3.99 -9.06 7.69
N TYR A 59 4.91 -10.01 7.78
CA TYR A 59 4.79 -11.15 8.68
C TYR A 59 4.85 -10.72 10.16
N GLN A 60 5.70 -9.76 10.53
CA GLN A 60 5.68 -9.16 11.86
C GLN A 60 4.35 -8.45 12.16
N GLN A 61 3.78 -7.75 11.17
CA GLN A 61 2.43 -7.18 11.29
C GLN A 61 1.36 -8.26 11.45
N PHE A 62 1.53 -9.41 10.79
CA PHE A 62 0.62 -10.55 10.88
C PHE A 62 0.63 -11.15 12.30
N ILE A 63 1.83 -11.33 12.88
CA ILE A 63 2.00 -11.76 14.27
C ILE A 63 1.35 -10.76 15.23
N ALA A 64 1.49 -9.45 14.96
CA ALA A 64 0.84 -8.37 15.70
C ALA A 64 -0.67 -8.24 15.43
N ARG A 65 -1.28 -9.18 14.69
CA ARG A 65 -2.72 -9.22 14.35
C ARG A 65 -3.23 -8.02 13.54
N ASN A 66 -2.35 -7.31 12.83
CA ASN A 66 -2.72 -6.20 11.94
C ASN A 66 -3.11 -6.69 10.53
N PHE A 67 -4.18 -7.48 10.44
CA PHE A 67 -4.59 -8.12 9.18
C PHE A 67 -5.09 -7.13 8.13
N ASP A 68 -5.83 -6.10 8.55
CA ASP A 68 -6.38 -5.09 7.64
C ASP A 68 -5.25 -4.25 7.01
N GLY A 69 -4.22 -3.90 7.78
CA GLY A 69 -3.04 -3.20 7.26
C GLY A 69 -2.36 -3.97 6.13
N ILE A 70 -2.19 -5.28 6.30
CA ILE A 70 -1.58 -6.16 5.29
C ILE A 70 -2.48 -6.25 4.06
N ARG A 71 -3.79 -6.44 4.23
CA ARG A 71 -4.72 -6.56 3.11
C ARG A 71 -4.80 -5.26 2.30
N ILE A 72 -4.86 -4.11 2.97
CA ILE A 72 -4.81 -2.78 2.32
C ILE A 72 -3.51 -2.61 1.56
N PHE A 73 -2.37 -3.00 2.16
CA PHE A 73 -1.07 -2.92 1.53
C PHE A 73 -1.03 -3.76 0.23
N LEU A 74 -1.42 -5.04 0.29
CA LEU A 74 -1.38 -5.94 -0.86
C LEU A 74 -2.31 -5.48 -1.99
N LYS A 75 -3.52 -5.00 -1.65
CA LYS A 75 -4.50 -4.52 -2.64
C LYS A 75 -4.07 -3.22 -3.35
N LYS A 76 -3.24 -2.39 -2.71
CA LYS A 76 -2.68 -1.17 -3.31
C LYS A 76 -1.59 -1.44 -4.34
N LYS A 77 -0.96 -2.62 -4.31
CA LYS A 77 0.13 -2.99 -5.22
C LYS A 77 -0.39 -3.46 -6.58
N SER A 78 0.46 -3.41 -7.59
CA SER A 78 0.14 -3.93 -8.92
C SER A 78 0.17 -5.47 -8.93
N ALA A 79 -0.50 -6.08 -9.92
CA ALA A 79 -0.42 -7.54 -10.12
C ALA A 79 1.02 -8.01 -10.43
N ARG A 80 1.80 -7.17 -11.13
CA ARG A 80 3.21 -7.44 -11.46
C ARG A 80 4.07 -7.43 -10.19
N TYR A 81 3.89 -6.43 -9.33
CA TYR A 81 4.55 -6.39 -8.02
C TYR A 81 4.20 -7.64 -7.20
N LEU A 82 2.92 -8.01 -7.09
CA LEU A 82 2.51 -9.17 -6.31
C LEU A 82 3.11 -10.49 -6.86
N THR A 83 3.22 -10.60 -8.18
CA THR A 83 3.88 -11.75 -8.82
C THR A 83 5.37 -11.82 -8.43
N SER A 84 6.08 -10.70 -8.54
CA SER A 84 7.49 -10.61 -8.12
C SER A 84 7.65 -10.85 -6.63
N PHE A 85 6.73 -10.35 -5.81
CA PHE A 85 6.70 -10.55 -4.37
C PHE A 85 6.53 -12.03 -4.00
N CYS A 86 5.58 -12.73 -4.61
CA CYS A 86 5.39 -14.17 -4.41
C CYS A 86 6.64 -14.96 -4.82
N ARG A 87 7.24 -14.61 -5.97
CA ARG A 87 8.46 -15.26 -6.47
C ARG A 87 9.66 -15.06 -5.54
N ALA A 88 9.91 -13.82 -5.12
CA ALA A 88 11.02 -13.47 -4.22
C ALA A 88 10.93 -14.19 -2.86
N ASN A 89 9.71 -14.44 -2.39
CA ASN A 89 9.43 -15.10 -1.12
C ASN A 89 9.15 -16.60 -1.26
N ARG A 90 9.32 -17.17 -2.47
CA ARG A 90 9.10 -18.59 -2.79
C ARG A 90 7.72 -19.09 -2.35
N LEU A 91 6.71 -18.23 -2.45
CA LEU A 91 5.33 -18.63 -2.20
C LEU A 91 4.87 -19.51 -3.37
N PRO A 92 4.37 -20.74 -3.14
CA PRO A 92 3.92 -21.65 -4.20
C PRO A 92 2.54 -21.25 -4.71
N LEU A 93 2.43 -20.03 -5.25
CA LEU A 93 1.22 -19.44 -5.77
C LEU A 93 1.36 -19.23 -7.27
N ASP A 94 0.44 -19.80 -8.05
CA ASP A 94 0.33 -19.52 -9.49
C ASP A 94 -0.39 -18.18 -9.70
N THR A 95 0.36 -17.08 -9.66
CA THR A 95 -0.18 -15.73 -9.79
C THR A 95 -0.69 -15.42 -11.20
N THR A 96 -0.43 -16.26 -12.20
CA THR A 96 -0.86 -16.04 -13.59
C THR A 96 -2.35 -16.28 -13.80
N LYS A 97 -2.98 -17.08 -12.93
CA LYS A 97 -4.41 -17.45 -13.01
C LYS A 97 -5.28 -16.75 -11.97
N LEU A 98 -4.69 -15.91 -11.13
CA LEU A 98 -5.36 -15.32 -9.98
C LEU A 98 -5.53 -13.81 -10.15
N SER A 99 -6.73 -13.32 -9.81
CA SER A 99 -6.96 -11.88 -9.66
C SER A 99 -6.12 -11.32 -8.50
N LYS A 100 -5.80 -10.03 -8.54
CA LYS A 100 -5.07 -9.32 -7.47
C LYS A 100 -5.64 -9.59 -6.07
N ASP A 101 -6.97 -9.54 -5.91
CA ASP A 101 -7.63 -9.80 -4.63
C ASP A 101 -7.38 -11.22 -4.14
N LYS A 102 -7.54 -12.22 -5.02
CA LYS A 102 -7.21 -13.61 -4.70
C LYS A 102 -5.74 -13.79 -4.33
N ILE A 103 -4.80 -13.15 -5.02
CA ILE A 103 -3.37 -13.23 -4.65
C ILE A 103 -3.16 -12.71 -3.23
N ALA A 104 -3.81 -11.60 -2.85
CA ALA A 104 -3.69 -11.07 -1.50
C ALA A 104 -4.27 -12.03 -0.44
N ASP A 105 -5.41 -12.68 -0.72
CA ASP A 105 -6.01 -13.65 0.19
C ASP A 105 -5.13 -14.91 0.35
N GLU A 106 -4.55 -15.39 -0.74
CA GLU A 106 -3.61 -16.54 -0.72
C GLU A 106 -2.33 -16.23 0.06
N ILE A 107 -1.76 -15.02 -0.07
CA ILE A 107 -0.62 -14.58 0.73
C ILE A 107 -0.99 -14.58 2.23
N MET A 108 -2.19 -14.11 2.58
CA MET A 108 -2.67 -14.13 3.96
C MET A 108 -2.82 -15.55 4.51
N GLN A 109 -3.35 -16.49 3.69
CA GLN A 109 -3.43 -17.90 4.08
C GLN A 109 -2.05 -18.52 4.30
N TRP A 110 -1.07 -18.18 3.46
CA TRP A 110 0.31 -18.62 3.61
C TRP A 110 0.94 -18.14 4.93
N MET A 111 0.71 -16.88 5.30
CA MET A 111 1.16 -16.37 6.60
C MET A 111 0.53 -17.13 7.76
N ALA A 112 -0.77 -17.45 7.67
CA ALA A 112 -1.46 -18.24 8.69
C ALA A 112 -0.89 -19.67 8.80
N GLN A 113 -0.62 -20.33 7.68
CA GLN A 113 0.00 -21.67 7.67
C GLN A 113 1.40 -21.64 8.30
N ARG A 114 2.21 -20.62 7.97
CA ARG A 114 3.54 -20.44 8.55
C ARG A 114 3.49 -20.21 10.06
N GLU A 115 2.50 -19.45 10.55
CA GLU A 115 2.27 -19.28 12.01
C GLU A 115 1.96 -20.62 12.68
N VAL A 116 1.12 -21.46 12.07
CA VAL A 116 0.76 -22.78 12.62
C VAL A 116 1.96 -23.72 12.66
N ILE A 117 2.77 -23.77 11.61
CA ILE A 117 4.00 -24.58 11.56
C ILE A 117 4.98 -24.13 12.64
N ALA A 118 5.19 -22.81 12.77
CA ALA A 118 6.08 -22.24 13.78
C ALA A 118 5.63 -22.57 15.21
N LYS A 119 4.32 -22.56 15.48
CA LYS A 119 3.77 -22.93 16.79
C LYS A 119 3.82 -24.42 17.10
N LYS A 120 3.80 -25.30 16.10
CA LYS A 120 3.90 -26.76 16.27
C LYS A 120 5.33 -27.27 16.43
N ALA A 121 6.32 -26.45 16.05
CA ALA A 121 7.74 -26.76 16.18
C ALA A 121 8.31 -26.40 17.57
N VAL A 122 7.50 -25.79 18.44
CA VAL A 122 7.78 -25.46 19.84
C VAL A 122 7.00 -26.42 20.73
#